data_AF-A0A7C9PW03-F1
#
_entry.id   AF-A0A7C9PW03-F1
#
_cell.length_a   1.000
_cell.length_b   1.000
_cell.length_c   1.000
_cell.angle_alpha   90.00
_cell.angle_beta   90.00
_cell.angle_gamma   90.00
#
_symmetry.space_group_name_H-M   'P 1'
#
loop_
_entity.id
_entity.type
_entity.pdbx_description
1 polymer ?
#
loop_
_entity_poly.entity_id
_entity_poly.type
_entity_poly.pdbx_seq_one_letter_code
_entity_poly.pdbx_strand_id
1 'polypeptide(L)'
;MGNTKNIQDLIQEAEENWEMSRLTADLVQAKRKWCNSKYKVQLSSRELDGLCGLLCSYPPCDLAKIMGVKPRGFTVNLTKGLYRYVETLIEERTGKQVKISSAKVASELEKLNYKKSNMQPPKEPKPNNVQITLKLDLKNLSKEQSEVIQAILRQAPGSEQSEIDSIRKGSIEIVLNTTEKGADWLEQLQAIGELEELLGVPVLDVWREKEIVNLSEWVQEAGDLFAGGWQTVKYFLKNLEGDPGAYRFSSAVRAGEIEINDFKAIASCIKLFELQCSQTSEPIPMVINLSSESKQERDILLQVYPSKGERYVLPGLQMLVLDVEDKVFLKATAGEADDYIQLRCCAETGESFSVKLLLDYASVTEYFIF
;
A
#
# COMPACT_ATOMS: atom_id res chain seq x y z
N MET A 1 -22.63 -38.44 -4.66
CA MET A 1 -23.83 -37.74 -4.17
C MET A 1 -23.44 -36.27 -4.06
N GLY A 2 -23.92 -35.44 -4.98
CA GLY A 2 -23.47 -34.05 -5.13
C GLY A 2 -23.93 -33.22 -3.94
N ASN A 3 -23.00 -32.51 -3.31
CA ASN A 3 -23.29 -31.59 -2.22
C ASN A 3 -24.12 -30.44 -2.82
N THR A 4 -25.43 -30.42 -2.60
CA THR A 4 -26.32 -29.38 -3.12
C THR A 4 -26.11 -28.12 -2.29
N LYS A 5 -25.12 -27.29 -2.67
CA LYS A 5 -24.91 -25.99 -2.04
C LYS A 5 -26.19 -25.15 -2.10
N ASN A 6 -26.62 -24.62 -0.97
CA ASN A 6 -27.76 -23.72 -0.86
C ASN A 6 -27.30 -22.26 -1.11
N ILE A 7 -28.23 -21.29 -1.11
CA ILE A 7 -27.88 -19.89 -1.37
C ILE A 7 -27.01 -19.26 -0.26
N GLN A 8 -27.14 -19.71 0.98
CA GLN A 8 -26.31 -19.23 2.10
C GLN A 8 -24.86 -19.70 1.94
N ASP A 9 -24.64 -20.94 1.49
CA ASP A 9 -23.30 -21.47 1.21
C ASP A 9 -22.61 -20.64 0.11
N LEU A 10 -23.37 -20.20 -0.90
CA LEU A 10 -22.85 -19.34 -1.98
C LEU A 10 -22.54 -17.92 -1.51
N ILE A 11 -23.36 -17.36 -0.61
CA ILE A 11 -23.11 -16.06 0.00
C ILE A 11 -21.83 -16.13 0.84
N GLN A 12 -21.71 -17.15 1.69
CA GLN A 12 -20.52 -17.34 2.51
C GLN A 12 -19.26 -17.53 1.66
N GLU A 13 -19.31 -18.38 0.63
CA GLU A 13 -18.18 -18.57 -0.28
C GLU A 13 -17.82 -17.29 -1.05
N ALA A 14 -18.81 -16.48 -1.44
CA ALA A 14 -18.56 -15.20 -2.06
C ALA A 14 -17.92 -14.21 -1.08
N GLU A 15 -18.41 -14.15 0.17
CA GLU A 15 -17.83 -13.33 1.23
C GLU A 15 -16.42 -13.76 1.61
N GLU A 16 -16.10 -15.06 1.59
CA GLU A 16 -14.76 -15.58 1.88
C GLU A 16 -13.77 -15.26 0.76
N ASN A 17 -14.21 -15.31 -0.50
CA ASN A 17 -13.32 -15.23 -1.66
C ASN A 17 -13.32 -13.88 -2.39
N TRP A 18 -14.25 -12.96 -2.07
CA TRP A 18 -14.41 -11.68 -2.77
C TRP A 18 -14.60 -10.51 -1.81
N GLU A 19 -14.14 -9.32 -2.21
CA GLU A 19 -14.36 -8.05 -1.51
C GLU A 19 -15.79 -7.54 -1.70
N MET A 20 -16.74 -8.28 -1.12
CA MET A 20 -18.18 -8.04 -1.29
C MET A 20 -18.60 -6.63 -0.90
N SER A 21 -18.04 -6.08 0.18
CA SER A 21 -18.35 -4.71 0.64
C SER A 21 -17.98 -3.66 -0.41
N ARG A 22 -16.80 -3.79 -1.02
CA ARG A 22 -16.34 -2.85 -2.05
C ARG A 22 -17.06 -3.07 -3.37
N LEU A 23 -17.18 -4.32 -3.80
CA LEU A 23 -17.82 -4.68 -5.06
C LEU A 23 -19.29 -4.22 -5.08
N THR A 24 -20.02 -4.42 -3.98
CA THR A 24 -21.41 -3.97 -3.88
C THR A 24 -21.52 -2.45 -3.89
N ALA A 25 -20.62 -1.73 -3.21
CA ALA A 25 -20.60 -0.27 -3.23
C ALA A 25 -20.34 0.29 -4.64
N ASP A 26 -19.41 -0.31 -5.39
CA ASP A 26 -19.08 0.10 -6.75
C ASP A 26 -20.21 -0.25 -7.74
N LEU A 27 -20.83 -1.43 -7.59
CA LEU A 27 -21.98 -1.82 -8.40
C LEU A 27 -23.22 -0.95 -8.11
N VAL A 28 -23.39 -0.46 -6.88
CA VAL A 28 -24.43 0.53 -6.54
C VAL A 28 -24.21 1.83 -7.31
N GLN A 29 -22.97 2.30 -7.43
CA GLN A 29 -22.65 3.49 -8.21
C GLN A 29 -22.94 3.26 -9.70
N ALA A 30 -22.47 2.14 -10.26
CA ALA A 30 -22.74 1.75 -11.63
C ALA A 30 -24.25 1.65 -11.94
N LYS A 31 -25.02 1.07 -11.02
CA LYS A 31 -26.48 0.97 -11.12
C LYS A 31 -27.16 2.35 -11.14
N ARG A 32 -26.73 3.29 -10.30
CA ARG A 32 -27.30 4.66 -10.28
C ARG A 32 -27.11 5.37 -11.61
N LYS A 33 -25.91 5.25 -12.18
CA LYS A 33 -25.56 5.82 -13.48
C LYS A 33 -26.38 5.18 -14.60
N TRP A 34 -26.44 3.86 -14.63
CA TRP A 34 -27.21 3.14 -15.66
C TRP A 34 -28.71 3.43 -15.60
N CYS A 35 -29.29 3.51 -14.40
CA CYS A 35 -30.71 3.85 -14.23
C CYS A 35 -31.02 5.35 -14.38
N ASN A 36 -30.00 6.21 -14.56
CA ASN A 36 -30.12 7.68 -14.56
C ASN A 36 -31.00 8.22 -13.41
N SER A 37 -30.85 7.62 -12.21
CA SER A 37 -31.73 7.88 -11.07
C SER A 37 -31.05 8.77 -10.03
N LYS A 38 -31.74 9.86 -9.63
CA LYS A 38 -31.29 10.80 -8.59
C LYS A 38 -31.49 10.29 -7.15
N TYR A 39 -32.10 9.11 -6.96
CA TYR A 39 -32.40 8.56 -5.63
C TYR A 39 -31.36 7.53 -5.16
N LYS A 40 -31.35 7.19 -3.86
CA LYS A 40 -30.54 6.11 -3.28
C LYS A 40 -30.98 4.76 -3.84
N VAL A 41 -30.52 4.42 -5.04
CA VAL A 41 -30.67 3.08 -5.60
C VAL A 41 -29.65 2.17 -4.91
N GLN A 42 -30.13 1.07 -4.32
CA GLN A 42 -29.34 0.00 -3.74
C GLN A 42 -29.45 -1.25 -4.63
N LEU A 43 -28.52 -2.21 -4.48
CA LEU A 43 -28.73 -3.55 -5.01
C LEU A 43 -29.83 -4.24 -4.21
N SER A 44 -30.79 -4.83 -4.90
CA SER A 44 -31.82 -5.66 -4.28
C SER A 44 -31.23 -6.98 -3.80
N SER A 45 -31.88 -7.62 -2.81
CA SER A 45 -31.48 -8.95 -2.33
C SER A 45 -31.28 -9.94 -3.48
N ARG A 46 -32.15 -9.91 -4.50
CA ARG A 46 -32.05 -10.81 -5.67
C ARG A 46 -30.86 -10.51 -6.58
N GLU A 47 -30.42 -9.25 -6.67
CA GLU A 47 -29.22 -8.88 -7.43
C GLU A 47 -27.96 -9.29 -6.65
N LEU A 48 -27.98 -9.20 -5.31
CA LEU A 48 -26.89 -9.66 -4.44
C LEU A 48 -26.75 -11.18 -4.48
N ASP A 49 -27.83 -11.93 -4.29
CA ASP A 49 -27.85 -13.40 -4.41
C ASP A 49 -27.38 -13.84 -5.80
N GLY A 50 -27.84 -13.11 -6.84
CA GLY A 50 -27.42 -13.27 -8.22
C GLY A 50 -25.92 -13.07 -8.42
N LEU A 51 -25.36 -12.03 -7.81
CA LEU A 51 -23.94 -11.71 -7.84
C LEU A 51 -23.11 -12.80 -7.15
N CYS A 52 -23.46 -13.19 -5.92
CA CYS A 52 -22.75 -14.23 -5.17
C CYS A 52 -22.68 -15.53 -5.97
N GLY A 53 -23.81 -15.97 -6.55
CA GLY A 53 -23.82 -17.17 -7.39
C GLY A 53 -22.88 -17.06 -8.61
N LEU A 54 -22.83 -15.91 -9.28
CA LEU A 54 -21.94 -15.71 -10.42
C LEU A 54 -20.46 -15.68 -10.04
N LEU A 55 -20.13 -15.09 -8.88
CA LEU A 55 -18.77 -15.06 -8.33
C LEU A 55 -18.27 -16.46 -7.95
N CYS A 56 -19.17 -17.31 -7.44
CA CYS A 56 -18.89 -18.73 -7.16
C CYS A 56 -18.96 -19.62 -8.43
N SER A 57 -18.96 -19.03 -9.63
CA SER A 57 -19.01 -19.74 -10.92
C SER A 57 -20.27 -20.58 -11.17
N TYR A 58 -21.40 -20.25 -10.53
CA TYR A 58 -22.69 -20.91 -10.77
C TYR A 58 -23.43 -20.30 -11.97
N PRO A 59 -23.87 -21.13 -12.94
CA PRO A 59 -24.68 -20.65 -14.06
C PRO A 59 -26.04 -20.11 -13.59
N PRO A 60 -26.58 -19.06 -14.23
CA PRO A 60 -27.89 -18.48 -13.88
C PRO A 60 -29.05 -19.48 -13.82
N CYS A 61 -29.03 -20.53 -14.64
CA CYS A 61 -30.05 -21.58 -14.65
C CYS A 61 -30.05 -22.45 -13.39
N ASP A 62 -28.87 -22.71 -12.83
CA ASP A 62 -28.73 -23.53 -11.62
C ASP A 62 -28.94 -22.68 -10.37
N LEU A 63 -28.48 -21.43 -10.40
CA LEU A 63 -28.77 -20.44 -9.35
C LEU A 63 -30.27 -20.20 -9.18
N ALA A 64 -31.03 -20.17 -10.28
CA ALA A 64 -32.49 -20.05 -10.22
C ALA A 64 -33.17 -21.23 -9.51
N LYS A 65 -32.64 -22.46 -9.68
CA LYS A 65 -33.15 -23.64 -8.97
C LYS A 65 -32.84 -23.56 -7.48
N ILE A 66 -31.63 -23.12 -7.12
CA ILE A 66 -31.18 -22.93 -5.73
C ILE A 66 -32.03 -21.88 -5.02
N MET A 67 -32.37 -20.78 -5.71
CA MET A 67 -33.20 -19.70 -5.18
C MET A 67 -34.71 -19.99 -5.23
N GLY A 68 -35.15 -21.13 -5.75
CA GLY A 68 -36.57 -21.47 -5.88
C GLY A 68 -37.35 -20.56 -6.84
N VAL A 69 -36.68 -19.94 -7.82
CA VAL A 69 -37.28 -19.00 -8.77
C VAL A 69 -37.34 -19.56 -10.19
N LYS A 70 -38.26 -19.05 -11.02
CA LYS A 70 -38.37 -19.47 -12.42
C LYS A 70 -37.11 -19.06 -13.21
N PRO A 71 -36.38 -20.00 -13.85
CA PRO A 71 -35.10 -19.71 -14.51
C PRO A 71 -35.16 -18.60 -15.55
N ARG A 72 -36.18 -18.60 -16.43
CA ARG A 72 -36.31 -17.58 -17.49
C ARG A 72 -36.47 -16.16 -16.97
N GLY A 73 -37.20 -15.96 -15.86
CA GLY A 73 -37.38 -14.62 -15.30
C GLY A 73 -36.12 -14.11 -14.61
N PHE A 74 -35.42 -15.01 -13.92
CA PHE A 74 -34.18 -14.69 -13.21
C PHE A 74 -33.02 -14.38 -14.16
N THR A 75 -32.82 -15.18 -15.22
CA THR A 75 -31.75 -14.93 -16.21
C THR A 75 -31.94 -13.62 -16.98
N VAL A 76 -33.19 -13.26 -17.29
CA VAL A 76 -33.52 -11.98 -17.93
C VAL A 76 -33.20 -10.80 -17.01
N ASN A 77 -33.50 -10.91 -15.70
CA ASN A 77 -33.17 -9.87 -14.74
C ASN A 77 -31.66 -9.66 -14.58
N LEU A 78 -30.87 -10.75 -14.54
CA LEU A 78 -29.40 -10.64 -14.49
C LEU A 78 -28.84 -9.97 -15.75
N THR A 79 -29.33 -10.36 -16.93
CA THR A 79 -28.85 -9.82 -18.22
C THR A 79 -29.25 -8.35 -18.41
N LYS A 80 -30.45 -7.96 -17.98
CA LYS A 80 -30.96 -6.59 -18.14
C LYS A 80 -30.53 -5.64 -17.02
N GLY A 81 -30.13 -6.16 -15.87
CA GLY A 81 -29.70 -5.39 -14.70
C GLY A 81 -28.24 -5.63 -14.36
N LEU A 82 -27.96 -6.66 -13.56
CA LEU A 82 -26.65 -6.90 -12.95
C LEU A 82 -25.48 -6.88 -13.95
N TYR A 83 -25.64 -7.50 -15.13
CA TYR A 83 -24.59 -7.49 -16.16
C TYR A 83 -24.31 -6.09 -16.67
N ARG A 84 -25.35 -5.26 -16.84
CA ARG A 84 -25.18 -3.86 -17.26
C ARG A 84 -24.44 -3.04 -16.21
N TYR A 85 -24.66 -3.32 -14.93
CA TYR A 85 -23.91 -2.66 -13.86
C TYR A 85 -22.43 -3.06 -13.89
N VAL A 86 -22.14 -4.35 -14.10
CA VAL A 86 -20.76 -4.83 -14.23
C VAL A 86 -20.08 -4.26 -15.48
N GLU A 87 -20.77 -4.22 -16.62
CA GLU A 87 -20.25 -3.61 -17.85
C GLU A 87 -19.95 -2.12 -17.65
N THR A 88 -20.86 -1.39 -17.00
CA THR A 88 -20.68 0.04 -16.67
C THR A 88 -19.48 0.22 -15.74
N LEU A 89 -19.33 -0.65 -14.73
CA LEU A 89 -18.19 -0.62 -13.81
C LEU A 89 -16.87 -0.88 -14.54
N ILE A 90 -16.83 -1.85 -15.47
CA ILE A 90 -15.62 -2.13 -16.27
C ILE A 90 -15.27 -0.94 -17.17
N GLU A 91 -16.26 -0.35 -17.83
CA GLU A 91 -16.06 0.83 -18.68
C GLU A 91 -15.52 2.01 -17.87
N GLU A 92 -16.02 2.24 -16.66
CA GLU A 92 -15.54 3.30 -15.78
C GLU A 92 -14.11 3.08 -15.30
N ARG A 93 -13.74 1.84 -14.99
CA ARG A 93 -12.41 1.51 -14.45
C ARG A 93 -11.35 1.41 -15.54
N THR A 94 -11.72 1.01 -16.74
CA THR A 94 -10.76 0.65 -17.80
C THR A 94 -10.87 1.49 -19.07
N GLY A 95 -11.93 2.28 -19.21
CA GLY A 95 -12.27 3.00 -20.43
C GLY A 95 -12.70 2.10 -21.60
N LYS A 96 -12.83 0.79 -21.40
CA LYS A 96 -13.18 -0.18 -22.44
C LYS A 96 -14.63 -0.65 -22.30
N GLN A 97 -15.38 -0.58 -23.40
CA GLN A 97 -16.68 -1.22 -23.47
C GLN A 97 -16.52 -2.73 -23.67
N VAL A 98 -17.03 -3.49 -22.71
CA VAL A 98 -17.02 -4.94 -22.72
C VAL A 98 -18.45 -5.44 -22.63
N LYS A 99 -18.75 -6.51 -23.38
CA LYS A 99 -20.02 -7.23 -23.25
C LYS A 99 -19.80 -8.47 -22.40
N ILE A 100 -20.47 -8.54 -21.24
CA ILE A 100 -20.23 -9.60 -20.27
C ILE A 100 -21.26 -10.72 -20.37
N SER A 101 -20.82 -11.95 -20.06
CA SER A 101 -21.66 -13.13 -19.94
C SER A 101 -21.45 -13.75 -18.56
N SER A 102 -22.35 -14.65 -18.11
CA SER A 102 -22.23 -15.29 -16.80
C SER A 102 -20.85 -15.90 -16.53
N ALA A 103 -20.25 -16.52 -17.55
CA ALA A 103 -18.94 -17.16 -17.45
C ALA A 103 -17.76 -16.17 -17.34
N LYS A 104 -17.99 -14.89 -17.66
CA LYS A 104 -16.96 -13.84 -17.64
C LYS A 104 -17.08 -12.90 -16.44
N VAL A 105 -18.18 -12.94 -15.68
CA VAL A 105 -18.38 -12.02 -14.54
C VAL A 105 -17.26 -12.14 -13.51
N ALA A 106 -16.99 -13.36 -13.03
CA ALA A 106 -15.93 -13.59 -12.05
C ALA A 106 -14.55 -13.21 -12.61
N SER A 107 -14.20 -13.66 -13.81
CA SER A 107 -12.86 -13.41 -14.36
C SER A 107 -12.60 -11.93 -14.70
N GLU A 108 -13.59 -11.16 -15.13
CA GLU A 108 -13.43 -9.72 -15.33
C GLU A 108 -13.37 -8.96 -14.01
N LEU A 109 -14.13 -9.36 -12.99
CA LEU A 109 -14.04 -8.74 -11.66
C LEU A 109 -12.74 -9.12 -10.93
N GLU A 110 -12.18 -10.30 -11.20
CA GLU A 110 -10.87 -10.72 -10.73
C GLU A 110 -9.76 -9.84 -11.35
N LYS A 111 -9.83 -9.52 -12.64
CA LYS A 111 -8.92 -8.56 -13.29
C LYS A 111 -9.04 -7.14 -12.73
N LEU A 112 -10.18 -6.80 -12.14
CA LEU A 112 -10.40 -5.53 -11.43
C LEU A 112 -10.07 -5.62 -9.93
N ASN A 113 -9.38 -6.68 -9.51
CA ASN A 113 -8.89 -6.89 -8.13
C ASN A 113 -10.01 -6.98 -7.07
N TYR A 114 -11.19 -7.53 -7.41
CA TYR A 114 -12.25 -7.78 -6.42
C TYR A 114 -12.17 -9.15 -5.72
N LYS A 115 -11.26 -10.04 -6.12
CA LYS A 115 -11.11 -11.38 -5.52
C LYS A 115 -10.06 -11.36 -4.41
N LYS A 116 -10.42 -11.82 -3.22
CA LYS A 116 -9.57 -11.85 -2.00
C LYS A 116 -8.33 -12.71 -2.13
N SER A 117 -8.30 -13.63 -3.10
CA SER A 117 -7.10 -14.41 -3.45
C SER A 117 -5.90 -13.54 -3.89
N ASN A 118 -6.11 -12.26 -4.23
CA ASN A 118 -5.05 -11.29 -4.53
C ASN A 118 -4.91 -10.21 -3.44
N MET A 119 -5.60 -10.33 -2.31
CA MET A 119 -5.34 -9.49 -1.15
C MET A 119 -4.65 -10.36 -0.11
N GLN A 120 -3.37 -10.08 0.14
CA GLN A 120 -2.81 -10.37 1.46
C GLN A 120 -3.78 -9.79 2.49
N PRO A 121 -4.03 -10.49 3.62
CA PRO A 121 -4.86 -9.95 4.69
C PRO A 121 -4.40 -8.53 5.00
N PRO A 122 -5.31 -7.62 5.43
CA PRO A 122 -4.92 -6.28 5.83
C PRO A 122 -3.71 -6.43 6.72
N LYS A 123 -2.55 -5.92 6.25
CA LYS A 123 -1.42 -5.77 7.15
C LYS A 123 -1.97 -4.85 8.23
N GLU A 124 -2.25 -5.41 9.41
CA GLU A 124 -2.26 -4.63 10.64
C GLU A 124 -1.07 -3.68 10.53
N PRO A 125 -1.18 -2.40 10.92
CA PRO A 125 -0.09 -1.46 10.81
C PRO A 125 1.15 -2.16 11.37
N LYS A 126 2.03 -2.61 10.47
CA LYS A 126 3.21 -3.31 10.89
C LYS A 126 3.91 -2.29 11.78
N PRO A 127 4.32 -2.64 13.00
CA PRO A 127 5.28 -1.80 13.69
C PRO A 127 6.40 -1.50 12.67
N ASN A 128 6.96 -0.29 12.69
CA ASN A 128 8.07 0.14 11.83
C ASN A 128 9.26 -0.83 12.03
N ASN A 129 9.14 -2.00 11.43
CA ASN A 129 10.02 -3.12 11.57
C ASN A 129 10.99 -2.99 10.41
N VAL A 130 12.14 -2.45 10.72
CA VAL A 130 13.30 -2.44 9.84
C VAL A 130 13.80 -3.87 9.76
N GLN A 131 13.99 -4.34 8.53
CA GLN A 131 14.69 -5.59 8.31
C GLN A 131 16.19 -5.28 8.21
N ILE A 132 16.99 -5.87 9.10
CA ILE A 132 18.44 -5.76 9.10
C ILE A 132 19.06 -7.12 8.84
N THR A 133 20.07 -7.15 7.99
CA THR A 133 20.80 -8.37 7.61
C THR A 133 22.22 -8.29 8.14
N LEU A 134 22.59 -9.32 8.91
CA LEU A 134 23.93 -9.54 9.43
C LEU A 134 24.60 -10.62 8.59
N LYS A 135 25.78 -10.35 8.05
CA LYS A 135 26.58 -11.35 7.34
C LYS A 135 27.72 -11.82 8.22
N LEU A 136 27.71 -13.10 8.55
CA LEU A 136 28.68 -13.72 9.45
C LEU A 136 29.71 -14.55 8.70
N ASP A 137 30.98 -14.50 9.15
CA ASP A 137 32.04 -15.38 8.65
C ASP A 137 31.99 -16.74 9.36
N LEU A 138 31.00 -17.54 8.98
CA LEU A 138 30.79 -18.88 9.52
C LEU A 138 30.53 -19.88 8.40
N LYS A 139 31.22 -21.02 8.45
CA LYS A 139 31.01 -22.11 7.48
C LYS A 139 29.70 -22.86 7.70
N ASN A 140 29.23 -22.94 8.95
CA ASN A 140 27.96 -23.55 9.37
C ASN A 140 27.52 -22.95 10.72
N LEU A 141 26.21 -22.85 10.95
CA LEU A 141 25.62 -22.45 12.22
C LEU A 141 25.22 -23.69 13.01
N SER A 142 25.77 -23.93 14.21
CA SER A 142 25.25 -24.98 15.09
C SER A 142 23.93 -24.53 15.73
N LYS A 143 23.11 -25.49 16.22
CA LYS A 143 21.87 -25.16 16.92
C LYS A 143 22.13 -24.32 18.18
N GLU A 144 23.15 -24.69 18.94
CA GLU A 144 23.58 -23.95 20.14
C GLU A 144 24.02 -22.52 19.80
N GLN A 145 24.76 -22.33 18.71
CA GLN A 145 25.16 -21.00 18.24
C GLN A 145 23.98 -20.17 17.78
N SER A 146 23.00 -20.77 17.09
CA SER A 146 21.79 -20.06 16.68
C SER A 146 20.97 -19.57 17.87
N GLU A 147 20.90 -20.37 18.95
CA GLU A 147 20.18 -20.00 20.18
C GLU A 147 20.90 -18.85 20.91
N VAL A 148 22.24 -18.88 20.97
CA VAL A 148 23.04 -17.79 21.57
C VAL A 148 22.89 -16.50 20.79
N ILE A 149 23.05 -16.56 19.46
CA ILE A 149 22.89 -15.40 18.57
C ILE A 149 21.46 -14.85 18.70
N GLN A 150 20.44 -15.70 18.69
CA GLN A 150 19.05 -15.25 18.86
C GLN A 150 18.80 -14.60 20.23
N ALA A 151 19.37 -15.15 21.31
CA ALA A 151 19.24 -14.58 22.65
C ALA A 151 19.88 -13.18 22.77
N ILE A 152 21.00 -12.98 22.09
CA ILE A 152 21.67 -11.68 21.96
C ILE A 152 20.81 -10.71 21.17
N LEU A 153 20.30 -11.13 20.01
CA LEU A 153 19.54 -10.27 19.12
C LEU A 153 18.17 -9.87 19.69
N ARG A 154 17.62 -10.65 20.63
CA ARG A 154 16.44 -10.28 21.44
C ARG A 154 16.70 -9.16 22.45
N GLN A 155 17.96 -8.80 22.71
CA GLN A 155 18.31 -7.64 23.53
C GLN A 155 18.22 -6.32 22.75
N ALA A 156 18.10 -6.37 21.43
CA ALA A 156 17.96 -5.16 20.63
C ALA A 156 16.62 -4.45 20.97
N PRO A 157 16.61 -3.11 21.06
CA PRO A 157 15.38 -2.36 21.30
C PRO A 157 14.25 -2.72 20.33
N GLY A 158 13.13 -3.20 20.87
CA GLY A 158 11.94 -3.55 20.08
C GLY A 158 12.04 -4.87 19.28
N SER A 159 13.03 -5.71 19.56
CA SER A 159 13.18 -7.05 18.96
C SER A 159 12.76 -8.19 19.89
N GLU A 160 11.98 -7.88 20.94
CA GLU A 160 11.59 -8.81 22.01
C GLU A 160 10.89 -10.07 21.49
N GLN A 161 10.21 -9.94 20.34
CA GLN A 161 9.49 -11.02 19.65
C GLN A 161 10.16 -11.44 18.33
N SER A 162 11.33 -10.89 18.01
CA SER A 162 11.99 -11.13 16.73
C SER A 162 12.68 -12.48 16.68
N GLU A 163 12.56 -13.12 15.53
CA GLU A 163 13.22 -14.38 15.23
C GLU A 163 14.11 -14.22 14.00
N ILE A 164 15.10 -15.10 13.88
CA ILE A 164 15.95 -15.18 12.68
C ILE A 164 15.04 -15.58 11.52
N ASP A 165 14.83 -14.66 10.58
CA ASP A 165 13.83 -14.79 9.52
C ASP A 165 14.30 -15.76 8.42
N SER A 166 15.59 -15.72 8.06
CA SER A 166 16.18 -16.71 7.14
C SER A 166 17.69 -16.83 7.30
N ILE A 167 18.24 -17.97 6.85
CA ILE A 167 19.68 -18.22 6.71
C ILE A 167 19.97 -18.62 5.25
N ARG A 168 20.75 -17.82 4.52
CA ARG A 168 21.12 -18.09 3.12
C ARG A 168 22.46 -18.85 3.01
N LYS A 169 22.65 -19.63 1.93
CA LYS A 169 23.79 -20.55 1.78
C LYS A 169 24.91 -19.90 0.94
N GLY A 170 26.09 -19.69 1.52
CA GLY A 170 27.26 -19.10 0.85
C GLY A 170 28.07 -18.14 1.74
N SER A 171 27.42 -17.58 2.75
CA SER A 171 27.89 -16.89 3.95
C SER A 171 26.64 -16.88 4.85
N ILE A 172 26.76 -16.94 6.18
CA ILE A 172 25.56 -17.00 7.01
C ILE A 172 24.99 -15.59 7.10
N GLU A 173 23.99 -15.31 6.29
CA GLU A 173 23.19 -14.08 6.35
C GLU A 173 22.02 -14.32 7.30
N ILE A 174 21.96 -13.56 8.39
CA ILE A 174 20.89 -13.58 9.39
C ILE A 174 20.04 -12.34 9.15
N VAL A 175 18.76 -12.57 8.84
CA VAL A 175 17.79 -11.50 8.61
C VAL A 175 16.94 -11.31 9.87
N LEU A 176 16.80 -10.08 10.34
CA LEU A 176 16.12 -9.73 11.59
C LEU A 176 15.13 -8.60 11.35
N ASN A 177 13.91 -8.76 11.85
CA ASN A 177 12.93 -7.68 11.91
C ASN A 177 13.07 -6.97 13.26
N THR A 178 13.39 -5.68 13.30
CA THR A 178 13.59 -4.91 14.55
C THR A 178 13.07 -3.49 14.40
N THR A 179 13.01 -2.69 15.47
CA THR A 179 12.66 -1.27 15.35
C THR A 179 13.81 -0.44 14.78
N GLU A 180 13.56 0.78 14.32
CA GLU A 180 14.62 1.74 13.91
C GLU A 180 15.72 1.88 14.97
N LYS A 181 15.35 2.01 16.25
CA LYS A 181 16.30 2.08 17.36
C LYS A 181 17.13 0.80 17.53
N GLY A 182 16.54 -0.36 17.22
CA GLY A 182 17.24 -1.64 17.25
C GLY A 182 18.21 -1.80 16.08
N ALA A 183 17.84 -1.29 14.90
CA ALA A 183 18.74 -1.23 13.74
C ALA A 183 19.92 -0.28 13.99
N ASP A 184 19.64 0.93 14.50
CA ASP A 184 20.65 1.92 14.90
C ASP A 184 21.64 1.31 15.91
N TRP A 185 21.13 0.58 16.91
CA TRP A 185 21.95 -0.08 17.92
C TRP A 185 22.89 -1.15 17.32
N LEU A 186 22.39 -2.01 16.43
CA LEU A 186 23.20 -3.04 15.77
C LEU A 186 24.29 -2.43 14.87
N GLU A 187 23.96 -1.40 14.10
CA GLU A 187 24.94 -0.68 13.26
C GLU A 187 25.99 0.02 14.13
N GLN A 188 25.59 0.60 15.26
CA GLN A 188 26.52 1.24 16.19
C GLN A 188 27.48 0.20 16.81
N LEU A 189 26.97 -0.95 17.25
CA LEU A 189 27.81 -2.04 17.75
C LEU A 189 28.80 -2.56 16.69
N GLN A 190 28.38 -2.64 15.43
CA GLN A 190 29.27 -3.00 14.33
C GLN A 190 30.36 -1.95 14.12
N ALA A 191 30.00 -0.66 14.14
CA ALA A 191 30.94 0.43 13.92
C ALA A 191 32.03 0.52 15.00
N ILE A 192 31.71 0.13 16.24
CA ILE A 192 32.67 0.09 17.36
C ILE A 192 33.33 -1.29 17.53
N GLY A 193 32.96 -2.29 16.73
CA GLY A 193 33.52 -3.66 16.76
C GLY A 193 33.01 -4.54 17.90
N GLU A 194 32.12 -4.05 18.76
CA GLU A 194 31.56 -4.82 19.87
C GLU A 194 30.56 -5.90 19.41
N LEU A 195 29.97 -5.75 18.22
CA LEU A 195 29.00 -6.72 17.72
C LEU A 195 29.61 -8.11 17.51
N GLU A 196 30.85 -8.18 17.01
CA GLU A 196 31.57 -9.43 16.80
C GLU A 196 31.94 -10.10 18.14
N GLU A 197 32.39 -9.29 19.11
CA GLU A 197 32.73 -9.77 20.45
C GLU A 197 31.50 -10.35 21.15
N LEU A 198 30.36 -9.67 21.01
CA LEU A 198 29.11 -10.04 21.65
C LEU A 198 28.52 -11.29 21.00
N LEU A 199 28.55 -11.42 19.67
CA LEU A 199 28.09 -12.60 18.94
C LEU A 199 29.07 -13.79 19.01
N GLY A 200 30.33 -13.55 19.38
CA GLY A 200 31.38 -14.56 19.43
C GLY A 200 31.79 -15.11 18.05
N VAL A 201 31.43 -14.41 16.98
CA VAL A 201 31.65 -14.79 15.58
C VAL A 201 31.93 -13.53 14.75
N PRO A 202 32.82 -13.58 13.74
CA PRO A 202 33.12 -12.40 12.94
C PRO A 202 31.91 -11.96 12.12
N VAL A 203 31.67 -10.65 12.08
CA VAL A 203 30.58 -10.00 11.36
C VAL A 203 31.19 -9.26 10.18
N LEU A 204 31.04 -9.84 9.00
CA LEU A 204 31.59 -9.32 7.76
C LEU A 204 30.92 -8.01 7.34
N ASP A 205 29.60 -7.92 7.54
CA ASP A 205 28.83 -6.75 7.13
C ASP A 205 27.46 -6.72 7.84
N VAL A 206 26.90 -5.51 7.99
CA VAL A 206 25.59 -5.23 8.59
C VAL A 206 24.91 -4.17 7.76
N TRP A 207 23.74 -4.50 7.20
CA TRP A 207 22.98 -3.56 6.39
C TRP A 207 21.48 -3.69 6.61
N ARG A 208 20.76 -2.58 6.47
CA ARG A 208 19.30 -2.58 6.41
C ARG A 208 18.87 -3.05 5.02
N GLU A 209 17.92 -3.99 4.96
CA GLU A 209 17.18 -4.17 3.72
C GLU A 209 16.35 -2.91 3.49
N LYS A 210 16.70 -2.21 2.41
CA LYS A 210 15.97 -1.04 1.94
C LYS A 210 14.60 -1.54 1.48
N GLU A 211 13.53 -1.19 2.18
CA GLU A 211 12.18 -1.47 1.67
C GLU A 211 11.96 -0.59 0.43
N ILE A 212 12.03 -1.21 -0.75
CA ILE A 212 11.81 -0.53 -2.02
C ILE A 212 10.30 -0.43 -2.25
N VAL A 213 9.80 0.80 -2.29
CA VAL A 213 8.39 1.09 -2.53
C VAL A 213 8.13 1.13 -4.03
N ASN A 214 7.22 0.27 -4.49
CA ASN A 214 6.83 0.18 -5.90
C ASN A 214 5.69 1.17 -6.21
N LEU A 215 6.01 2.25 -6.92
CA LEU A 215 5.06 3.30 -7.25
C LEU A 215 4.02 2.86 -8.28
N SER A 216 4.31 1.86 -9.11
CA SER A 216 3.32 1.27 -10.03
C SER A 216 2.14 0.64 -9.29
N GLU A 217 2.35 0.11 -8.08
CA GLU A 217 1.27 -0.48 -7.26
C GLU A 217 0.22 0.56 -6.89
N TRP A 218 0.61 1.82 -6.67
CA TRP A 218 -0.32 2.88 -6.27
C TRP A 218 -1.34 3.23 -7.36
N VAL A 219 -1.02 2.91 -8.61
CA VAL A 219 -1.88 3.14 -9.78
C VAL A 219 -2.67 1.88 -10.14
N GLN A 220 -2.03 0.71 -10.06
CA GLN A 220 -2.59 -0.55 -10.55
C GLN A 220 -3.40 -1.28 -9.48
N GLU A 221 -2.97 -1.18 -8.22
CA GLU A 221 -3.62 -1.86 -7.13
C GLU A 221 -4.79 -1.08 -6.58
N ALA A 222 -5.81 -1.86 -6.25
CA ALA A 222 -7.07 -1.36 -5.79
C ALA A 222 -6.98 -1.36 -4.25
N GLY A 223 -6.11 -0.54 -3.66
CA GLY A 223 -5.81 -0.54 -2.23
C GLY A 223 -5.67 0.87 -1.65
N ASP A 224 -5.72 0.96 -0.33
CA ASP A 224 -5.52 2.21 0.41
C ASP A 224 -4.22 2.23 1.24
N LEU A 225 -3.57 1.07 1.38
CA LEU A 225 -2.36 0.83 2.18
C LEU A 225 -1.32 0.14 1.28
N PHE A 226 -0.06 0.55 1.39
CA PHE A 226 1.05 0.11 0.56
C PHE A 226 2.28 -0.25 1.42
N ALA A 227 3.32 -0.78 0.76
CA ALA A 227 4.61 -1.07 1.40
C ALA A 227 5.21 0.16 2.07
N GLY A 228 6.09 -0.04 3.06
CA GLY A 228 6.78 1.03 3.76
C GLY A 228 5.88 1.96 4.57
N GLY A 229 4.65 1.57 4.89
CA GLY A 229 3.72 2.44 5.65
C GLY A 229 3.10 3.57 4.82
N TRP A 230 3.26 3.54 3.50
CA TRP A 230 2.57 4.44 2.59
C TRP A 230 1.07 4.12 2.53
N GLN A 231 0.23 5.15 2.44
CA GLN A 231 -1.22 5.00 2.35
C GLN A 231 -1.82 6.12 1.51
N THR A 232 -3.03 5.93 0.96
CA THR A 232 -3.66 6.99 0.17
C THR A 232 -3.98 8.19 1.06
N VAL A 233 -3.83 9.42 0.53
CA VAL A 233 -4.16 10.63 1.29
C VAL A 233 -5.63 10.62 1.73
N LYS A 234 -6.51 10.07 0.89
CA LYS A 234 -7.93 9.90 1.19
C LYS A 234 -8.16 8.97 2.38
N TYR A 235 -7.48 7.83 2.42
CA TYR A 235 -7.59 6.90 3.54
C TYR A 235 -7.01 7.50 4.82
N PHE A 236 -5.85 8.14 4.75
CA PHE A 236 -5.24 8.84 5.88
C PHE A 236 -6.22 9.84 6.50
N LEU A 237 -6.79 10.76 5.70
CA LEU A 237 -7.71 11.78 6.19
C LEU A 237 -9.01 11.19 6.76
N LYS A 238 -9.49 10.06 6.23
CA LYS A 238 -10.70 9.38 6.71
C LYS A 238 -10.49 8.72 8.08
N ASN A 239 -9.29 8.20 8.33
CA ASN A 239 -8.97 7.46 9.55
C ASN A 239 -8.15 8.29 10.56
N LEU A 240 -7.97 9.58 10.28
CA LEU A 240 -7.24 10.46 11.17
C LEU A 240 -8.04 10.71 12.46
N GLU A 241 -7.40 10.48 13.60
CA GLU A 241 -7.93 10.90 14.89
C GLU A 241 -7.73 12.41 15.11
N GLY A 242 -8.82 13.15 15.25
CA GLY A 242 -8.83 14.61 15.47
C GLY A 242 -9.26 15.41 14.26
N ASP A 243 -8.93 16.71 14.24
CA ASP A 243 -9.29 17.61 13.13
C ASP A 243 -8.34 17.44 11.93
N PRO A 244 -8.84 17.03 10.75
CA PRO A 244 -8.04 17.00 9.53
C PRO A 244 -7.44 18.36 9.16
N GLY A 245 -8.06 19.48 9.58
CA GLY A 245 -7.56 20.84 9.41
C GLY A 245 -6.21 21.13 10.07
N ALA A 246 -5.78 20.30 11.02
CA ALA A 246 -4.45 20.39 11.60
C ALA A 246 -3.33 20.09 10.60
N TYR A 247 -3.64 19.45 9.47
CA TYR A 247 -2.68 19.18 8.40
C TYR A 247 -2.94 20.09 7.21
N ARG A 248 -1.91 20.84 6.79
CA ARG A 248 -2.01 21.84 5.72
C ARG A 248 -2.31 21.23 4.34
N PHE A 249 -1.86 20.00 4.06
CA PHE A 249 -2.20 19.30 2.81
C PHE A 249 -3.69 18.96 2.72
N SER A 250 -4.41 18.88 3.85
CA SER A 250 -5.85 18.53 3.85
C SER A 250 -6.71 19.61 3.19
N SER A 251 -6.27 20.88 3.16
CA SER A 251 -6.99 21.94 2.45
C SER A 251 -6.89 21.78 0.94
N ALA A 252 -5.70 21.43 0.41
CA ALA A 252 -5.51 21.18 -1.02
C ALA A 252 -6.41 20.02 -1.50
N VAL A 253 -6.40 18.91 -0.75
CA VAL A 253 -7.24 17.74 -1.04
C VAL A 253 -8.74 18.07 -0.99
N ARG A 254 -9.18 18.85 0.02
CA ARG A 254 -10.59 19.25 0.18
C ARG A 254 -11.06 20.24 -0.88
N ALA A 255 -10.17 21.08 -1.39
CA ALA A 255 -10.47 22.02 -2.47
C ALA A 255 -10.70 21.32 -3.83
N GLY A 256 -10.52 20.00 -3.91
CA GLY A 256 -10.58 19.27 -5.18
C GLY A 256 -9.34 19.48 -6.04
N GLU A 257 -8.29 20.09 -5.48
CA GLU A 257 -6.96 20.27 -6.10
C GLU A 257 -6.21 18.93 -6.06
N ILE A 258 -6.70 17.94 -6.82
CA ILE A 258 -5.86 16.84 -7.32
C ILE A 258 -5.23 17.26 -8.67
N GLU A 259 -5.68 18.39 -9.21
CA GLU A 259 -4.93 19.20 -10.18
C GLU A 259 -4.08 20.20 -9.38
N ILE A 260 -2.84 19.81 -9.07
CA ILE A 260 -1.88 20.64 -8.32
C ILE A 260 -1.00 21.35 -9.33
N ASN A 261 -1.14 22.67 -9.54
CA ASN A 261 -0.25 23.44 -10.43
C ASN A 261 -0.04 22.77 -11.82
N ASP A 262 -1.11 22.54 -12.59
CA ASP A 262 -1.13 21.80 -13.87
C ASP A 262 -0.74 20.31 -13.81
N PHE A 263 -0.52 19.75 -12.61
CA PHE A 263 -0.26 18.33 -12.40
C PHE A 263 -1.56 17.58 -12.10
N LYS A 264 -2.02 16.73 -13.02
CA LYS A 264 -3.21 15.90 -12.81
C LYS A 264 -2.84 14.56 -12.18
N ALA A 265 -2.98 14.48 -10.86
CA ALA A 265 -2.64 13.26 -10.15
C ALA A 265 -3.72 12.17 -10.30
N ILE A 266 -3.29 10.93 -10.53
CA ILE A 266 -4.14 9.73 -10.57
C ILE A 266 -4.00 8.89 -9.30
N ALA A 267 -2.91 9.08 -8.56
CA ALA A 267 -2.64 8.49 -7.26
C ALA A 267 -1.94 9.53 -6.39
N SER A 268 -2.34 9.58 -5.12
CA SER A 268 -1.76 10.46 -4.11
C SER A 268 -1.63 9.68 -2.81
N CYS A 269 -0.38 9.48 -2.38
CA CYS A 269 -0.06 8.73 -1.17
C CYS A 269 0.72 9.60 -0.19
N ILE A 270 0.60 9.28 1.10
CA ILE A 270 1.23 9.98 2.20
C ILE A 270 1.94 9.00 3.13
N LYS A 271 3.06 9.45 3.68
CA LYS A 271 3.72 8.85 4.83
C LYS A 271 4.15 9.93 5.81
N LEU A 272 4.09 9.61 7.10
CA LEU A 272 4.54 10.47 8.19
C LEU A 272 5.95 10.03 8.61
N PHE A 273 6.90 10.95 8.58
CA PHE A 273 8.32 10.68 8.86
C PHE A 273 8.72 11.20 10.23
N GLU A 274 9.26 10.33 11.07
CA GLU A 274 9.90 10.75 12.32
C GLU A 274 11.36 11.12 12.02
N LEU A 275 11.69 12.42 12.10
CA LEU A 275 13.08 12.88 12.12
C LEU A 275 13.51 13.05 13.57
N GLN A 276 14.56 12.33 13.97
CA GLN A 276 15.17 12.47 15.29
C GLN A 276 15.97 13.78 15.37
N CYS A 277 15.28 14.91 15.48
CA CYS A 277 15.89 16.23 15.61
C CYS A 277 15.36 16.95 16.85
N SER A 278 16.08 17.97 17.31
CA SER A 278 15.69 18.78 18.48
C SER A 278 14.54 19.75 18.18
N GLN A 279 14.20 19.98 16.91
CA GLN A 279 13.27 21.01 16.48
C GLN A 279 11.80 20.54 16.51
N THR A 280 11.53 19.24 16.40
CA THR A 280 10.18 18.68 16.46
C THR A 280 10.17 17.25 17.01
N SER A 281 9.11 16.91 17.73
CA SER A 281 8.72 15.51 18.02
C SER A 281 7.55 15.04 17.14
N GLU A 282 6.89 15.96 16.45
CA GLU A 282 5.76 15.66 15.56
C GLU A 282 6.28 15.19 14.19
N PRO A 283 5.73 14.10 13.64
CA PRO A 283 6.21 13.55 12.39
C PRO A 283 5.89 14.48 11.22
N ILE A 284 6.75 14.43 10.21
CA ILE A 284 6.73 15.29 9.03
C ILE A 284 5.96 14.57 7.90
N PRO A 285 4.84 15.13 7.43
CA PRO A 285 4.09 14.55 6.32
C PRO A 285 4.79 14.78 4.97
N MET A 286 5.04 13.69 4.23
CA MET A 286 5.40 13.74 2.82
C MET A 286 4.25 13.17 1.99
N VAL A 287 3.86 13.91 0.96
CA VAL A 287 2.86 13.50 -0.02
C VAL A 287 3.54 13.30 -1.37
N ILE A 288 3.26 12.17 -2.01
CA ILE A 288 3.71 11.87 -3.37
C ILE A 288 2.48 11.73 -4.26
N ASN A 289 2.49 12.47 -5.37
CA ASN A 289 1.45 12.44 -6.37
C ASN A 289 2.02 11.89 -7.69
N LEU A 290 1.29 10.98 -8.33
CA LEU A 290 1.65 10.39 -9.61
C LEU A 290 0.72 10.91 -10.71
N SER A 291 1.28 11.38 -11.83
CA SER A 291 0.51 11.97 -12.93
C SER A 291 -0.21 10.93 -13.79
N SER A 292 -1.12 11.38 -14.66
CA SER A 292 -1.83 10.54 -15.64
C SER A 292 -1.05 10.22 -16.93
N GLU A 293 0.19 10.69 -17.09
CA GLU A 293 0.93 10.56 -18.37
C GLU A 293 1.32 9.10 -18.70
N SER A 294 1.86 8.86 -19.90
CA SER A 294 1.92 7.56 -20.58
C SER A 294 2.45 6.40 -19.70
N LYS A 295 2.14 5.14 -20.05
CA LYS A 295 2.51 3.98 -19.20
C LYS A 295 4.02 3.78 -18.97
N GLN A 296 4.89 4.40 -19.77
CA GLN A 296 6.32 4.13 -19.77
C GLN A 296 7.13 5.12 -18.95
N GLU A 297 6.66 6.37 -18.83
CA GLU A 297 7.31 7.46 -18.11
C GLU A 297 6.21 8.24 -17.38
N ARG A 298 6.40 8.49 -16.10
CA ARG A 298 5.45 9.27 -15.32
C ARG A 298 6.12 10.39 -14.55
N ASP A 299 5.46 11.55 -14.58
CA ASP A 299 5.77 12.63 -13.67
C ASP A 299 5.34 12.28 -12.25
N ILE A 300 6.22 12.59 -11.31
CA ILE A 300 6.10 12.39 -9.87
C ILE A 300 6.27 13.75 -9.21
N LEU A 301 5.29 14.14 -8.41
CA LEU A 301 5.34 15.37 -7.61
C LEU A 301 5.48 15.01 -6.13
N LEU A 302 6.64 15.36 -5.57
CA LEU A 302 7.02 15.16 -4.18
C LEU A 302 6.76 16.44 -3.41
N GLN A 303 6.03 16.36 -2.29
CA GLN A 303 5.73 17.52 -1.44
C GLN A 303 5.93 17.17 0.03
N VAL A 304 6.60 18.05 0.76
CA VAL A 304 6.73 17.95 2.22
C VAL A 304 5.98 19.11 2.84
N TYR A 305 5.08 18.78 3.75
CA TYR A 305 4.23 19.73 4.44
C TYR A 305 4.67 19.91 5.90
N PRO A 306 4.23 21.00 6.56
CA PRO A 306 4.43 21.21 7.99
C PRO A 306 3.89 20.05 8.81
N SER A 307 4.52 19.78 9.95
CA SER A 307 4.02 18.84 10.96
C SER A 307 2.64 19.27 11.47
N LYS A 308 1.94 18.35 12.15
CA LYS A 308 0.57 18.58 12.62
C LYS A 308 0.46 19.85 13.47
N GLY A 309 -0.42 20.77 13.07
CA GLY A 309 -0.67 22.03 13.78
C GLY A 309 0.32 23.15 13.46
N GLU A 310 1.42 22.85 12.75
CA GLU A 310 2.42 23.84 12.36
C GLU A 310 2.01 24.60 11.10
N ARG A 311 2.46 25.85 11.02
CA ARG A 311 2.14 26.72 9.89
C ARG A 311 3.11 26.55 8.72
N TYR A 312 4.39 26.41 9.02
CA TYR A 312 5.48 26.39 8.05
C TYR A 312 6.31 25.13 8.21
N VAL A 313 6.96 24.73 7.12
CA VAL A 313 7.93 23.63 7.14
C VAL A 313 9.11 24.05 8.02
N LEU A 314 9.72 23.08 8.70
CA LEU A 314 10.89 23.34 9.55
C LEU A 314 11.98 24.06 8.74
N PRO A 315 12.43 25.24 9.19
CA PRO A 315 13.46 26.00 8.47
C PRO A 315 14.73 25.17 8.32
N GLY A 316 15.29 25.16 7.11
CA GLY A 316 16.49 24.40 6.77
C GLY A 316 16.24 22.94 6.42
N LEU A 317 15.01 22.41 6.52
CA LEU A 317 14.69 21.05 6.08
C LEU A 317 14.95 20.92 4.59
N GLN A 318 15.74 19.92 4.21
CA GLN A 318 16.07 19.61 2.84
C GLN A 318 15.33 18.37 2.38
N MET A 319 14.78 18.43 1.17
CA MET A 319 14.30 17.27 0.43
C MET A 319 15.23 17.05 -0.76
N LEU A 320 15.81 15.86 -0.87
CA LEU A 320 16.75 15.49 -1.91
C LEU A 320 16.18 14.31 -2.69
N VAL A 321 16.28 14.33 -4.01
CA VAL A 321 16.08 13.15 -4.87
C VAL A 321 17.45 12.68 -5.30
N LEU A 322 17.74 11.41 -5.07
CA LEU A 322 19.03 10.77 -5.35
C LEU A 322 18.83 9.71 -6.44
N ASP A 323 19.82 9.56 -7.31
CA ASP A 323 19.87 8.47 -8.29
C ASP A 323 20.35 7.15 -7.65
N VAL A 324 20.52 6.12 -8.48
CA VAL A 324 20.99 4.79 -8.05
C VAL A 324 22.43 4.75 -7.54
N GLU A 325 23.22 5.79 -7.79
CA GLU A 325 24.59 5.96 -7.29
C GLU A 325 24.64 6.86 -6.04
N ASP A 326 23.48 7.12 -5.42
CA ASP A 326 23.29 8.04 -4.28
C ASP A 326 23.76 9.48 -4.58
N LYS A 327 23.79 9.88 -5.87
CA LYS A 327 24.10 11.26 -6.25
C LYS A 327 22.83 12.10 -6.23
N VAL A 328 22.96 13.31 -5.68
CA VAL A 328 21.85 14.27 -5.64
C VAL A 328 21.49 14.71 -7.06
N PHE A 329 20.30 14.34 -7.49
CA PHE A 329 19.70 14.73 -8.76
C PHE A 329 18.84 15.99 -8.61
N LEU A 330 18.01 16.07 -7.56
CA LEU A 330 17.20 17.26 -7.25
C LEU A 330 17.29 17.62 -5.77
N LYS A 331 17.10 18.91 -5.46
CA LYS A 331 17.15 19.43 -4.09
C LYS A 331 16.17 20.61 -3.89
N ALA A 332 15.42 20.55 -2.80
CA ALA A 332 14.68 21.68 -2.24
C ALA A 332 15.12 21.91 -0.79
N THR A 333 15.03 23.15 -0.30
CA THR A 333 15.36 23.52 1.09
C THR A 333 14.34 24.52 1.59
N ALA A 334 13.74 24.23 2.75
CA ALA A 334 12.72 25.08 3.35
C ALA A 334 13.33 26.35 3.94
N GLY A 335 12.73 27.50 3.64
CA GLY A 335 12.93 28.77 4.32
C GLY A 335 12.03 28.92 5.55
N GLU A 336 12.01 30.13 6.13
CA GLU A 336 11.27 30.40 7.38
C GLU A 336 9.74 30.47 7.23
N ALA A 337 9.25 30.70 6.01
CA ALA A 337 7.84 30.98 5.73
C ALA A 337 7.25 30.08 4.63
N ASP A 338 7.90 28.95 4.33
CA ASP A 338 7.41 28.02 3.31
C ASP A 338 6.27 27.16 3.87
N ASP A 339 5.10 27.25 3.24
CA ASP A 339 3.91 26.45 3.57
C ASP A 339 4.08 24.97 3.17
N TYR A 340 5.00 24.67 2.26
CA TYR A 340 5.46 23.34 1.83
C TYR A 340 6.74 23.50 0.99
N ILE A 341 7.53 22.44 0.85
CA ILE A 341 8.58 22.34 -0.17
C ILE A 341 8.21 21.27 -1.19
N GLN A 342 8.61 21.46 -2.45
CA GLN A 342 8.25 20.54 -3.54
C GLN A 342 9.42 20.24 -4.47
N LEU A 343 9.40 19.04 -5.05
CA LEU A 343 10.23 18.65 -6.19
C LEU A 343 9.37 17.88 -7.19
N ARG A 344 9.69 18.04 -8.47
CA ARG A 344 9.08 17.28 -9.57
C ARG A 344 10.18 16.51 -10.28
N CYS A 345 9.99 15.22 -10.43
CA CYS A 345 10.84 14.34 -11.24
C CYS A 345 9.97 13.48 -12.16
N CYS A 346 10.61 12.74 -13.04
CA CYS A 346 10.00 11.76 -13.91
C CYS A 346 10.72 10.43 -13.66
N ALA A 347 10.00 9.31 -13.77
CA ALA A 347 10.60 7.99 -13.69
C ALA A 347 10.02 7.06 -14.77
N GLU A 348 10.88 6.26 -15.38
CA GLU A 348 10.48 5.20 -16.29
C GLU A 348 10.18 3.88 -15.55
N THR A 349 9.38 3.00 -16.15
CA THR A 349 9.11 1.69 -15.55
C THR A 349 10.40 0.89 -15.35
N GLY A 350 10.68 0.49 -14.13
CA GLY A 350 11.89 -0.19 -13.69
C GLY A 350 13.00 0.73 -13.20
N GLU A 351 12.82 2.05 -13.30
CA GLU A 351 13.79 3.03 -12.81
C GLU A 351 13.67 3.19 -11.28
N SER A 352 14.83 3.19 -10.62
CA SER A 352 14.92 3.34 -9.17
C SER A 352 15.50 4.71 -8.81
N PHE A 353 14.96 5.30 -7.75
CA PHE A 353 15.48 6.53 -7.16
C PHE A 353 15.24 6.50 -5.66
N SER A 354 15.83 7.44 -4.92
CA SER A 354 15.51 7.60 -3.50
C SER A 354 15.22 9.04 -3.15
N VAL A 355 14.41 9.22 -2.11
CA VAL A 355 14.08 10.54 -1.57
C VAL A 355 14.60 10.62 -0.14
N LYS A 356 15.46 11.58 0.12
CA LYS A 356 16.06 11.81 1.43
C LYS A 356 15.56 13.12 2.02
N LEU A 357 15.01 13.05 3.23
CA LEU A 357 14.79 14.22 4.08
C LEU A 357 15.98 14.41 5.01
N LEU A 358 16.49 15.63 5.10
CA LEU A 358 17.66 15.98 5.90
C LEU A 358 17.43 17.30 6.64
N LEU A 359 17.62 17.30 7.95
CA LEU A 359 17.61 18.50 8.78
C LEU A 359 18.75 18.40 9.80
N ASP A 360 19.65 19.37 9.79
CA ASP A 360 20.88 19.38 10.59
C ASP A 360 21.70 18.09 10.38
N TYR A 361 21.70 17.19 11.36
CA TYR A 361 22.37 15.88 11.34
C TYR A 361 21.39 14.70 11.20
N ALA A 362 20.08 14.95 11.29
CA ALA A 362 19.05 13.93 11.20
C ALA A 362 18.64 13.71 9.75
N SER A 363 18.52 12.45 9.32
CA SER A 363 18.02 12.14 7.99
C SER A 363 17.22 10.86 7.93
N VAL A 364 16.27 10.80 7.01
CA VAL A 364 15.52 9.59 6.64
C VAL A 364 15.48 9.49 5.13
N THR A 365 15.58 8.27 4.60
CA THR A 365 15.63 8.02 3.14
C THR A 365 14.65 6.92 2.78
N GLU A 366 13.80 7.19 1.79
CA GLU A 366 12.91 6.20 1.17
C GLU A 366 13.41 5.82 -0.21
N TYR A 367 13.26 4.55 -0.56
CA TYR A 367 13.69 4.00 -1.83
C TYR A 367 12.48 3.64 -2.66
N PHE A 368 12.50 4.05 -3.93
CA PHE A 368 11.39 3.87 -4.85
C PHE A 368 11.86 3.16 -6.11
N ILE A 369 10.93 2.40 -6.69
CA ILE A 369 11.00 1.92 -8.08
C ILE A 369 9.66 2.25 -8.74
N PHE A 370 9.69 2.68 -10.01
CA PHE A 370 8.46 2.93 -10.77
C PHE A 370 8.01 1.73 -11.60
#